data_AF-A0A1A3KTG2-F1
#
_entry.id   AF-A0A1A3KTG2-F1
#
_cell.length_a   1.000
_cell.length_b   1.000
_cell.length_c   1.000
_cell.angle_alpha   90.00
_cell.angle_beta   90.00
_cell.angle_gamma   90.00
#
_symmetry.space_group_name_H-M   'P 1'
#
loop_
_entity.id
_entity.type
_entity.pdbx_description
1 polymer ?
#
loop_
_entity_poly.entity_id
_entity_poly.type
_entity_poly.pdbx_seq_one_letter_code
_entity_poly.pdbx_strand_id
1 'polypeptide(L)'
;MDFGIYPPEINSGRKYTGPGPGPMLAAAQAWGILADELYTAASGYQWVVSELAEGTWSGPSSTAMRTAAEPYVEWLSATAARTQHAAAQARTATAA
;
A
#
# COMPACT_ATOMS: atom_id res chain seq x y z
N MET A 1 -28.74 4.43 -3.83
CA MET A 1 -29.34 3.19 -4.39
C MET A 1 -30.42 2.73 -3.43
N ASP A 2 -31.57 2.29 -3.94
CA ASP A 2 -32.65 1.71 -3.13
C ASP A 2 -32.85 0.23 -3.50
N PHE A 3 -32.48 -0.67 -2.59
CA PHE A 3 -32.66 -2.12 -2.76
C PHE A 3 -34.02 -2.62 -2.24
N GLY A 4 -34.76 -1.78 -1.52
CA GLY A 4 -36.05 -2.12 -0.90
C GLY A 4 -37.19 -2.26 -1.90
N ILE A 5 -37.01 -1.76 -3.13
CA ILE A 5 -37.98 -1.90 -4.22
C ILE A 5 -38.02 -3.32 -4.84
N TYR A 6 -37.02 -4.17 -4.55
CA TYR A 6 -36.94 -5.52 -5.07
C TYR A 6 -37.43 -6.55 -4.05
N PRO A 7 -38.15 -7.60 -4.48
CA PRO A 7 -38.56 -8.67 -3.58
C PRO A 7 -37.34 -9.47 -3.09
N PRO A 8 -37.44 -10.17 -1.94
CA PRO A 8 -36.30 -10.82 -1.29
C PRO A 8 -35.59 -11.85 -2.16
N GLU A 9 -36.28 -12.49 -3.10
CA GLU A 9 -35.72 -13.49 -4.03
C GLU A 9 -34.65 -12.87 -4.93
N ILE A 10 -34.86 -11.63 -5.39
CA ILE A 10 -33.91 -10.93 -6.27
C ILE A 10 -32.67 -10.52 -5.48
N ASN A 11 -32.85 -9.92 -4.31
CA ASN A 11 -31.74 -9.50 -3.47
C ASN A 11 -30.93 -10.70 -2.95
N SER A 12 -31.62 -11.78 -2.56
CA SER A 12 -30.99 -13.03 -2.11
C SER A 12 -30.25 -13.71 -3.26
N GLY A 13 -30.87 -13.83 -4.43
CA GLY A 13 -30.23 -14.39 -5.61
C GLY A 13 -28.92 -13.67 -5.93
N ARG A 14 -28.94 -12.33 -5.96
CA ARG A 14 -27.73 -11.52 -6.17
C ARG A 14 -26.66 -11.72 -5.10
N LYS A 15 -27.04 -11.87 -3.82
CA LYS A 15 -26.10 -12.06 -2.70
C LYS A 15 -25.43 -13.43 -2.72
N TYR A 16 -26.17 -14.49 -3.02
CA TYR A 16 -25.69 -15.87 -2.91
C TYR A 16 -25.05 -16.42 -4.20
N THR A 17 -25.11 -15.67 -5.30
CA THR A 17 -24.37 -15.98 -6.52
C THR A 17 -23.10 -15.13 -6.61
N GLY A 18 -22.04 -15.67 -7.21
CA GLY A 18 -20.81 -14.93 -7.50
C GLY A 18 -19.54 -15.62 -6.97
N PRO A 19 -18.37 -14.97 -7.11
CA PRO A 19 -17.08 -15.56 -6.78
C PRO A 19 -16.75 -15.60 -5.28
N GLY A 20 -17.63 -15.06 -4.42
CA GLY A 20 -17.37 -14.93 -2.98
C GLY A 20 -16.25 -13.92 -2.65
N PRO A 21 -15.71 -13.94 -1.42
CA PRO A 21 -14.72 -12.97 -0.95
C PRO A 21 -13.29 -13.26 -1.43
N GLY A 22 -13.04 -14.42 -2.04
CA GLY A 22 -11.70 -14.88 -2.44
C GLY A 22 -10.88 -13.86 -3.23
N PRO A 23 -11.41 -13.24 -4.31
CA PRO A 23 -10.69 -12.21 -5.06
C PRO A 23 -10.28 -11.00 -4.21
N MET A 24 -11.13 -10.57 -3.26
CA MET A 24 -10.81 -9.44 -2.39
C MET A 24 -9.76 -9.81 -1.33
N LEU A 25 -9.77 -11.05 -0.83
CA LEU A 25 -8.71 -11.56 0.05
C LEU A 25 -7.35 -11.64 -0.66
N ALA A 26 -7.34 -12.09 -1.92
CA ALA A 26 -6.13 -12.10 -2.74
C ALA A 26 -5.60 -10.68 -2.98
N ALA A 27 -6.48 -9.72 -3.26
CA ALA A 27 -6.12 -8.31 -3.38
C ALA A 27 -5.56 -7.75 -2.06
N ALA A 28 -6.16 -8.09 -0.91
CA ALA A 28 -5.67 -7.68 0.39
C ALA A 28 -4.25 -8.21 0.68
N GLN A 29 -3.97 -9.45 0.28
CA GLN A 29 -2.63 -10.03 0.39
C GLN A 29 -1.64 -9.30 -0.51
N ALA A 30 -1.98 -9.07 -1.78
CA ALA A 30 -1.11 -8.39 -2.74
C ALA A 30 -0.77 -6.95 -2.29
N TRP A 31 -1.77 -6.19 -1.80
CA TRP A 31 -1.54 -4.85 -1.24
C TRP A 31 -0.65 -4.87 0.01
N GLY A 32 -0.76 -5.92 0.84
CA GLY A 32 0.11 -6.12 2.00
C GLY A 32 1.56 -6.36 1.60
N ILE A 33 1.79 -7.27 0.65
CA ILE A 33 3.14 -7.55 0.10
C ILE A 33 3.73 -6.27 -0.50
N LEU A 34 2.95 -5.52 -1.28
CA LEU A 34 3.43 -4.26 -1.85
C LEU A 34 3.82 -3.23 -0.78
N ALA A 35 3.09 -3.16 0.34
CA ALA A 35 3.45 -2.28 1.45
C ALA A 35 4.82 -2.67 2.05
N ASP A 36 5.04 -3.97 2.28
CA ASP A 36 6.29 -4.49 2.85
C ASP A 36 7.50 -4.21 1.93
N GLU A 37 7.32 -4.42 0.62
CA GLU A 37 8.36 -4.12 -0.38
C GLU A 37 8.67 -2.61 -0.46
N LEU A 38 7.64 -1.75 -0.38
CA LEU A 38 7.84 -0.30 -0.37
C LEU A 38 8.54 0.19 0.90
N TYR A 39 8.24 -0.38 2.07
CA TYR A 39 8.97 -0.08 3.30
C TYR A 39 10.41 -0.55 3.23
N THR A 40 10.65 -1.77 2.71
CA THR A 40 12.00 -2.30 2.49
C THR A 40 12.80 -1.41 1.56
N ALA A 41 12.20 -0.96 0.45
CA ALA A 41 12.82 -0.01 -0.46
C ALA A 41 13.13 1.33 0.24
N ALA A 42 12.18 1.91 0.98
CA ALA A 42 12.40 3.16 1.70
C ALA A 42 13.58 3.06 2.67
N SER A 43 13.65 1.98 3.46
CA SER A 43 14.77 1.73 4.38
C SER A 43 16.10 1.55 3.65
N GLY A 44 16.11 0.82 2.52
CA GLY A 44 17.31 0.64 1.69
C GLY A 44 17.82 1.96 1.11
N TYR A 45 16.93 2.79 0.57
CA TYR A 45 17.30 4.13 0.08
C TYR A 45 17.84 5.02 1.20
N GLN A 46 17.17 5.03 2.36
CA GLN A 46 17.60 5.83 3.50
C GLN A 46 19.00 5.41 3.98
N TRP A 47 19.28 4.10 4.00
CA TRP A 47 20.61 3.58 4.36
C TRP A 47 21.70 4.08 3.40
N VAL A 48 21.50 3.95 2.08
CA VAL A 48 22.47 4.41 1.07
C VAL A 48 22.66 5.93 1.13
N VAL A 49 21.57 6.68 1.32
CA VAL A 49 21.63 8.14 1.40
C VAL A 49 22.37 8.61 2.66
N SER A 50 22.20 7.93 3.80
CA SER A 50 22.96 8.19 5.02
C SER A 50 24.44 7.87 4.83
N GLU A 51 24.77 6.72 4.24
CA GLU A 51 26.16 6.34 3.94
C GLU A 51 26.84 7.38 3.04
N LEU A 52 26.14 7.90 2.03
CA LEU A 52 26.66 8.93 1.14
C LEU A 52 26.95 10.26 1.87
N ALA A 53 26.12 10.62 2.85
CA ALA A 53 26.25 11.88 3.58
C ALA A 53 27.32 11.81 4.68
N GLU A 54 27.47 10.66 5.33
CA GLU A 54 28.33 10.47 6.51
C GLU A 54 29.63 9.70 6.20
N GLY A 55 29.73 9.10 5.01
CA GLY A 55 30.87 8.30 4.57
C GLY A 55 32.01 9.12 3.97
N THR A 56 32.97 8.42 3.37
CA THR A 56 34.21 8.99 2.80
C THR A 56 33.97 10.01 1.69
N TRP A 57 32.77 10.01 1.07
CA TRP A 57 32.38 10.94 0.01
C TRP A 57 31.61 12.17 0.53
N SER A 58 31.84 12.55 1.79
CA SER A 58 31.22 13.72 2.44
C SER A 58 31.58 15.06 1.77
N GLY A 59 30.61 15.97 1.65
CA GLY A 59 30.81 17.33 1.15
C GLY A 59 29.52 18.00 0.64
N PRO A 60 29.62 19.21 0.05
CA PRO A 60 28.46 19.92 -0.47
C PRO A 60 27.69 19.14 -1.54
N SER A 61 28.39 18.39 -2.40
CA SER A 61 27.77 17.56 -3.44
C SER A 61 27.01 16.35 -2.88
N SER A 62 27.54 15.68 -1.86
CA SER A 62 26.83 14.56 -1.21
C SER A 62 25.59 15.05 -0.44
N THR A 63 25.71 16.22 0.19
CA THR A 63 24.57 16.89 0.85
C THR A 63 23.47 17.24 -0.15
N ALA A 64 23.83 17.78 -1.31
CA ALA A 64 22.87 18.09 -2.38
C ALA A 64 22.17 16.82 -2.91
N MET A 65 22.90 15.71 -3.07
CA MET A 65 22.32 14.40 -3.44
C MET A 65 21.33 13.89 -2.40
N ARG A 66 21.66 13.97 -1.11
CA ARG A 66 20.75 13.58 -0.03
C ARG A 66 19.44 14.39 -0.08
N THR A 67 19.54 15.71 -0.14
CA THR A 67 18.36 16.59 -0.21
C THR A 67 17.51 16.29 -1.46
N ALA A 68 18.14 15.96 -2.59
CA ALA A 68 17.41 15.57 -3.79
C ALA A 68 16.68 14.22 -3.66
N ALA A 69 17.18 13.30 -2.81
CA ALA A 69 16.59 11.99 -2.60
C ALA A 69 15.44 11.97 -1.57
N GLU A 70 15.39 12.94 -0.65
CA GLU A 70 14.40 13.04 0.44
C GLU A 70 12.94 12.88 -0.05
N PRO A 71 12.47 13.60 -1.09
CA PRO A 71 11.07 13.50 -1.52
C PRO A 71 10.69 12.09 -2.01
N TYR A 72 11.65 11.34 -2.55
CA TYR A 72 11.39 9.98 -3.03
C TYR A 72 11.27 9.00 -1.88
N VAL A 73 12.12 9.12 -0.85
CA VAL A 73 12.02 8.30 0.38
C VAL A 73 10.71 8.59 1.12
N GLU A 74 10.31 9.86 1.19
CA GLU A 74 9.01 10.24 1.75
C GLU A 74 7.85 9.64 0.95
N TRP A 75 7.91 9.72 -0.39
CA TRP A 75 6.89 9.13 -1.26
C TRP A 75 6.78 7.60 -1.09
N LEU A 76 7.91 6.89 -1.01
CA LEU A 76 7.92 5.44 -0.77
C LEU A 76 7.21 5.11 0.55
N SER A 77 7.59 5.79 1.63
CA SER A 77 7.03 5.55 2.96
C SER A 77 5.53 5.89 3.04
N ALA A 78 5.12 7.01 2.46
CA ALA A 78 3.72 7.42 2.41
C ALA A 78 2.88 6.46 1.55
N THR A 79 3.43 5.97 0.45
CA THR A 79 2.75 5.01 -0.43
C THR A 79 2.64 3.65 0.24
N ALA A 80 3.68 3.19 0.95
CA ALA A 80 3.64 1.97 1.75
C ALA A 80 2.46 1.99 2.75
N ALA A 81 2.31 3.09 3.50
CA ALA A 81 1.21 3.27 4.43
C ALA A 81 -0.17 3.24 3.73
N ARG A 82 -0.30 3.85 2.55
CA ARG A 82 -1.54 3.82 1.75
C ARG A 82 -1.87 2.41 1.28
N THR A 83 -0.86 1.64 0.84
CA THR A 83 -1.05 0.25 0.40
C THR A 83 -1.42 -0.67 1.57
N GLN A 84 -0.83 -0.47 2.75
CA GLN A 84 -1.23 -1.17 3.96
C GLN A 84 -2.68 -0.85 4.35
N HIS A 85 -3.10 0.42 4.24
CA HIS A 85 -4.49 0.80 4.46
C HIS A 85 -5.44 0.16 3.43
N ALA A 86 -5.06 0.11 2.15
CA ALA A 86 -5.82 -0.58 1.11
C ALA A 86 -5.99 -2.08 1.42
N ALA A 87 -4.93 -2.74 1.90
CA ALA A 87 -4.99 -4.12 2.36
C ALA A 87 -5.97 -4.30 3.54
N ALA A 88 -5.98 -3.38 4.50
CA ALA A 88 -6.92 -3.41 5.62
C ALA A 88 -8.38 -3.22 5.15
N GLN A 89 -8.63 -2.24 4.28
CA GLN A 89 -9.96 -1.99 3.72
C GLN A 89 -10.48 -3.15 2.86
N ALA A 90 -9.60 -3.83 2.13
CA ALA A 90 -9.95 -5.03 1.39
C ALA A 90 -10.37 -6.17 2.33
N ARG A 91 -9.69 -6.35 3.48
CA ARG A 91 -10.10 -7.33 4.50
C ARG A 91 -11.44 -6.97 5.13
N THR A 92 -11.66 -5.71 5.52
CA THR A 92 -12.92 -5.28 6.13
C THR A 92 -14.10 -5.44 5.17
N ALA A 93 -13.90 -5.22 3.87
CA ALA A 93 -14.92 -5.43 2.85
C ALA A 93 -15.40 -6.89 2.73
N THR A 94 -14.61 -7.86 3.19
CA THR A 94 -14.98 -9.29 3.18
C THR A 94 -15.72 -9.76 4.43
N ALA A 95 -15.79 -8.94 5.48
CA ALA A 95 -16.42 -9.29 6.75
C ALA A 95 -17.95 -9.03 6.78
N ALA A 96 -18.57 -8.73 5.62
CA ALA A 96 -19.96 -8.30 5.47
C ALA A 96 -20.86 -9.36 4.79
#